data_AF-K1ZZ68-F1
#
_entry.id   AF-K1ZZ68-F1
#
_cell.length_a   1.000
_cell.length_b   1.000
_cell.length_c   1.000
_cell.angle_alpha   90.00
_cell.angle_beta   90.00
_cell.angle_gamma   90.00
#
_symmetry.space_group_name_H-M   'P 1'
#
loop_
_entity.id
_entity.type
_entity.pdbx_description
1 polymer ?
#
loop_
_entity_poly.entity_id
_entity_poly.type
_entity_poly.pdbx_seq_one_letter_code
_entity_poly.pdbx_strand_id
1 'polypeptide(L)'
;MKSAINLFYQKRLTTKKSLLNFNVKNERKILKAFLLRRLHQLFFELFQHKIQRNQNNFSMECYAMDSKIIQLLIQGIIETGEYTLEGIAFYTRIPFDVIYEAASGISHQFSITPWARVVNLYLQVKPEIEKVLIDRLLEIREKNHTAVSSLLNET
;
A
#
# COMPACT_ATOMS: atom_id res chain seq x y z
N MET A 1 -8.81 -50.82 -22.34
CA MET A 1 -9.40 -50.09 -21.19
C MET A 1 -8.40 -49.42 -20.24
N LYS A 2 -7.21 -49.97 -19.95
CA LYS A 2 -6.23 -49.35 -19.01
C LYS A 2 -5.66 -47.97 -19.42
N SER A 3 -5.64 -47.64 -20.72
CA SER A 3 -5.09 -46.38 -21.25
C SER A 3 -5.98 -45.14 -20.97
N ALA A 4 -7.30 -45.28 -21.06
CA ALA A 4 -8.24 -44.16 -20.86
C ALA A 4 -8.32 -43.72 -19.38
N ILE A 5 -8.15 -44.66 -18.45
CA ILE A 5 -8.12 -44.37 -17.01
C ILE A 5 -6.89 -43.52 -16.66
N ASN A 6 -5.71 -43.85 -17.20
CA ASN A 6 -4.48 -43.12 -16.92
C ASN A 6 -4.52 -41.67 -17.45
N LEU A 7 -5.12 -41.47 -18.64
CA LEU A 7 -5.39 -40.13 -19.20
C LEU A 7 -6.35 -39.31 -18.34
N PHE A 8 -7.39 -39.91 -17.78
CA PHE A 8 -8.34 -39.21 -16.90
C PHE A 8 -7.69 -38.79 -15.57
N TYR A 9 -6.86 -39.66 -14.98
CA TYR A 9 -6.13 -39.36 -13.74
C TYR A 9 -5.07 -38.26 -13.94
N GLN A 10 -4.30 -38.31 -15.03
CA GLN A 10 -3.33 -37.25 -15.34
C GLN A 10 -4.02 -35.91 -15.59
N LYS A 11 -5.12 -35.90 -16.35
CA LYS A 11 -5.89 -34.67 -16.62
C LYS A 11 -6.47 -34.08 -15.33
N ARG A 12 -6.98 -34.91 -14.42
CA ARG A 12 -7.51 -34.48 -13.11
C ARG A 12 -6.42 -33.92 -12.18
N LEU A 13 -5.21 -34.50 -12.19
CA LEU A 13 -4.05 -34.00 -11.45
C LEU A 13 -3.55 -32.65 -11.99
N THR A 14 -3.52 -32.47 -13.32
CA THR A 14 -3.14 -31.19 -13.93
C THR A 14 -4.14 -30.08 -13.64
N THR A 15 -5.45 -30.38 -13.64
CA THR A 15 -6.50 -29.41 -13.30
C THR A 15 -6.46 -29.05 -11.81
N LYS A 16 -6.19 -30.02 -10.92
CA LYS A 16 -6.08 -29.76 -9.48
C LYS A 16 -4.84 -28.91 -9.15
N LYS A 17 -3.71 -29.15 -9.83
CA LYS A 17 -2.47 -28.35 -9.69
C LYS A 17 -2.62 -26.94 -10.28
N SER A 18 -3.35 -26.77 -11.38
CA SER A 18 -3.63 -25.44 -11.94
C SER A 18 -4.61 -24.65 -11.07
N LEU A 19 -5.64 -25.28 -10.50
CA LEU A 19 -6.56 -24.68 -9.52
C LEU A 19 -5.84 -24.26 -8.23
N LEU A 20 -4.95 -25.11 -7.70
CA LEU A 20 -4.16 -24.77 -6.51
C LEU A 20 -3.24 -23.56 -6.78
N ASN A 21 -2.57 -23.56 -7.94
CA ASN A 21 -1.71 -22.45 -8.36
C ASN A 21 -2.50 -21.17 -8.65
N PHE A 22 -3.73 -21.29 -9.14
CA PHE A 22 -4.64 -20.16 -9.37
C PHE A 22 -5.11 -19.56 -8.04
N ASN A 23 -5.43 -20.40 -7.05
CA ASN A 23 -5.84 -19.96 -5.73
C ASN A 23 -4.71 -19.20 -5.01
N VAL A 24 -3.50 -19.77 -4.96
CA VAL A 24 -2.32 -19.10 -4.35
C VAL A 24 -1.97 -17.79 -5.04
N LYS A 25 -2.12 -17.70 -6.37
CA LYS A 25 -1.90 -16.44 -7.11
C LYS A 25 -2.91 -15.37 -6.74
N ASN A 26 -4.18 -15.74 -6.57
CA ASN A 26 -5.23 -14.79 -6.19
C ASN A 26 -5.13 -14.38 -4.72
N GLU A 27 -4.85 -15.32 -3.82
CA GLU A 27 -4.55 -15.05 -2.40
C GLU A 27 -3.42 -14.02 -2.27
N ARG A 28 -2.32 -14.18 -3.02
CA ARG A 28 -1.23 -13.20 -3.04
C ARG A 28 -1.66 -11.82 -3.54
N LYS A 29 -2.51 -11.75 -4.57
CA LYS A 29 -3.03 -10.47 -5.07
C LYS A 29 -3.93 -9.79 -4.03
N ILE A 30 -4.81 -10.55 -3.39
CA ILE A 30 -5.71 -10.07 -2.34
C ILE A 30 -4.90 -9.57 -1.15
N LEU A 31 -3.92 -10.34 -0.68
CA LEU A 31 -3.05 -9.94 0.42
C LEU A 31 -2.28 -8.66 0.10
N LYS A 32 -1.72 -8.54 -1.12
CA LYS A 32 -1.05 -7.31 -1.57
C LYS A 32 -1.99 -6.11 -1.56
N ALA A 33 -3.21 -6.26 -2.07
CA ALA A 33 -4.20 -5.18 -2.07
C ALA A 33 -4.62 -4.78 -0.65
N PHE A 34 -4.82 -5.75 0.24
CA PHE A 34 -5.14 -5.52 1.64
C PHE A 34 -4.02 -4.76 2.36
N LEU A 35 -2.77 -5.22 2.23
CA LEU A 35 -1.60 -4.58 2.84
C LEU A 35 -1.40 -3.16 2.31
N LEU A 36 -1.56 -2.96 1.00
CA LEU A 36 -1.45 -1.63 0.39
C LEU A 36 -2.51 -0.67 0.94
N ARG A 37 -3.78 -1.12 0.97
CA ARG A 37 -4.88 -0.32 1.54
C ARG A 37 -4.63 0.03 3.00
N ARG A 38 -4.15 -0.92 3.79
CA ARG A 38 -3.86 -0.69 5.21
C ARG A 38 -2.68 0.25 5.42
N LEU A 39 -1.60 0.07 4.67
CA LEU A 39 -0.45 0.96 4.72
C LEU A 39 -0.87 2.41 4.36
N HIS A 40 -1.70 2.55 3.33
CA HIS A 40 -2.27 3.85 2.96
C HIS A 40 -3.06 4.49 4.11
N GLN A 41 -3.92 3.72 4.77
CA GLN A 41 -4.67 4.20 5.93
C GLN A 41 -3.76 4.62 7.09
N LEU A 42 -2.68 3.88 7.35
CA LEU A 42 -1.73 4.24 8.41
C LEU A 42 -1.01 5.56 8.11
N PHE A 43 -0.63 5.81 6.85
CA PHE A 43 -0.08 7.11 6.46
C PHE A 43 -1.11 8.23 6.65
N PHE A 44 -2.38 7.98 6.29
CA PHE A 44 -3.44 8.95 6.53
C PHE A 44 -3.59 9.27 8.04
N GLU A 45 -3.62 8.26 8.90
CA GLU A 45 -3.66 8.43 10.36
C GLU A 45 -2.43 9.20 10.88
N LEU A 46 -1.23 8.89 10.36
CA LEU A 46 0.01 9.54 10.75
C LEU A 46 0.04 11.04 10.40
N PHE A 47 -0.57 11.39 9.27
CA PHE A 47 -0.61 12.75 8.75
C PHE A 47 -1.91 13.50 9.06
N GLN A 48 -2.88 12.89 9.75
CA GLN A 48 -4.22 13.45 9.93
C GLN A 48 -4.18 14.88 10.48
N HIS A 49 -3.36 15.14 11.50
CA HIS A 49 -3.23 16.49 12.08
C HIS A 49 -2.67 17.52 11.10
N LYS A 50 -1.73 17.12 10.22
CA LYS A 50 -1.18 17.99 9.17
C LYS A 50 -2.18 18.24 8.03
N ILE A 51 -3.04 17.25 7.75
CA ILE A 51 -4.08 17.34 6.73
C ILE A 51 -5.24 18.23 7.21
N GLN A 52 -5.73 18.02 8.44
CA GLN A 52 -6.84 18.77 9.03
C GLN A 52 -6.51 20.25 9.24
N ARG A 53 -5.28 20.58 9.67
CA ARG A 53 -4.83 21.98 9.83
C ARG A 53 -4.87 22.78 8.53
N ASN A 54 -4.83 22.10 7.38
CA ASN A 54 -4.87 22.70 6.05
C ASN A 54 -6.26 22.69 5.40
N GLN A 55 -7.31 22.22 6.09
CA GLN A 55 -8.65 22.05 5.52
C GLN A 55 -9.71 22.85 6.29
N ASN A 56 -10.13 23.99 5.70
CA ASN A 56 -11.34 24.72 6.11
C ASN A 56 -12.62 24.20 5.43
N ASN A 57 -12.57 23.23 4.51
CA ASN A 57 -13.74 22.76 3.78
C ASN A 57 -13.86 21.22 3.81
N PHE A 58 -14.87 20.75 4.55
CA PHE A 58 -15.28 19.36 4.71
C PHE A 58 -16.04 18.85 3.46
N SER A 59 -15.33 18.69 2.35
CA SER A 59 -15.74 17.76 1.29
C SER A 59 -14.54 17.48 0.39
N MET A 60 -13.69 16.53 0.76
CA MET A 60 -12.64 16.06 -0.14
C MET A 60 -12.80 14.57 -0.39
N GLU A 61 -13.08 14.28 -1.66
CA GLU A 61 -13.07 12.96 -2.27
C GLU A 61 -11.78 12.22 -1.91
N CYS A 62 -11.84 10.89 -1.76
CA CYS A 62 -10.68 10.05 -1.43
C CYS A 62 -9.42 10.40 -2.26
N TYR A 63 -9.61 10.84 -3.51
CA TYR A 63 -8.57 11.21 -4.45
C TYR A 63 -7.72 12.43 -4.04
N ALA A 64 -8.30 13.39 -3.33
CA ALA A 64 -7.58 14.55 -2.85
C ALA A 64 -6.75 14.26 -1.58
N MET A 65 -7.08 13.17 -0.86
CA MET A 65 -6.28 12.74 0.28
C MET A 65 -4.95 12.12 -0.17
N ASP A 66 -4.96 11.37 -1.28
CA ASP A 66 -3.78 10.68 -1.79
C ASP A 66 -2.69 11.66 -2.25
N SER A 67 -3.06 12.74 -2.96
CA SER A 67 -2.10 13.78 -3.38
C SER A 67 -1.50 14.52 -2.18
N LYS A 68 -2.30 14.77 -1.14
CA LYS A 68 -1.84 15.41 0.10
C LYS A 68 -0.84 14.53 0.85
N ILE A 69 -1.08 13.22 0.92
CA ILE A 69 -0.15 12.27 1.55
C ILE A 69 1.18 12.26 0.78
N ILE A 70 1.14 12.20 -0.55
CA ILE A 70 2.37 12.23 -1.38
C ILE A 70 3.14 13.52 -1.14
N GLN A 71 2.47 14.67 -1.14
CA GLN A 71 3.09 15.96 -0.83
C GLN A 71 3.77 15.94 0.54
N LEU A 72 3.10 15.42 1.57
CA LEU A 72 3.64 15.34 2.93
C LEU A 72 4.82 14.38 3.05
N LEU A 73 4.83 13.29 2.27
CA LEU A 73 5.96 12.38 2.19
C LEU A 73 7.17 13.08 1.56
N ILE A 74 6.99 13.73 0.42
CA ILE A 74 8.07 14.47 -0.26
C ILE A 74 8.61 15.57 0.64
N GLN A 75 7.73 16.36 1.24
CA GLN A 75 8.10 17.40 2.20
C GLN A 75 8.88 16.81 3.39
N GLY A 76 8.41 15.69 3.94
CA GLY A 76 9.09 15.02 5.05
C GLY A 76 10.47 14.46 4.68
N ILE A 77 10.72 14.11 3.41
CA ILE A 77 12.06 13.75 2.92
C ILE A 77 12.95 15.00 2.85
N ILE A 78 12.45 16.10 2.28
CA ILE A 78 13.24 17.34 2.14
C ILE A 78 13.61 17.92 3.51
N GLU A 79 12.70 17.83 4.48
CA GLU A 79 12.92 18.29 5.86
C GLU A 79 14.10 17.61 6.57
N THR A 80 14.54 16.42 6.13
CA THR A 80 15.74 15.80 6.69
C THR A 80 17.03 16.44 6.18
N GLY A 81 16.97 17.18 5.08
CA GLY A 81 18.13 17.76 4.41
C GLY A 81 18.98 16.76 3.60
N GLU A 82 18.62 15.48 3.59
CA GLU A 82 19.38 14.45 2.88
C GLU A 82 19.16 14.48 1.36
N TYR A 83 18.02 14.97 0.89
CA TYR A 83 17.67 15.01 -0.53
C TYR A 83 17.02 16.35 -0.92
N THR A 84 17.36 16.83 -2.12
CA THR A 84 16.58 17.86 -2.83
C THR A 84 15.48 17.21 -3.68
N LEU A 85 14.62 18.01 -4.32
CA LEU A 85 13.62 17.49 -5.27
C LEU A 85 14.26 16.73 -6.43
N GLU A 86 15.39 17.23 -6.96
CA GLU A 86 16.19 16.56 -7.99
C GLU A 86 16.78 15.24 -7.46
N GLY A 87 17.27 15.24 -6.23
CA GLY A 87 17.73 14.02 -5.56
C GLY A 87 16.62 12.97 -5.45
N ILE A 88 15.43 13.38 -5.00
CA ILE A 88 14.26 12.49 -4.92
C ILE A 88 13.93 11.92 -6.31
N ALA A 89 13.86 12.77 -7.34
CA ALA A 89 13.59 12.35 -8.71
C ALA A 89 14.62 11.31 -9.21
N PHE A 90 15.90 11.57 -8.98
CA PHE A 90 17.00 10.68 -9.36
C PHE A 90 16.89 9.30 -8.67
N TYR A 91 16.75 9.28 -7.34
CA TYR A 91 16.75 8.03 -6.56
C TYR A 91 15.46 7.22 -6.75
N THR A 92 14.31 7.88 -6.88
CA THR A 92 13.04 7.20 -7.14
C THR A 92 12.85 6.84 -8.61
N ARG A 93 13.71 7.35 -9.51
CA ARG A 93 13.56 7.22 -10.96
C ARG A 93 12.17 7.67 -11.43
N ILE A 94 11.70 8.76 -10.82
CA ILE A 94 10.48 9.47 -11.21
C ILE A 94 10.94 10.76 -11.89
N PRO A 95 10.36 11.14 -13.04
CA PRO A 95 10.69 12.41 -13.69
C PRO A 95 10.59 13.60 -12.73
N PHE A 96 11.53 14.55 -12.86
CA PHE A 96 11.64 15.69 -11.94
C PHE A 96 10.38 16.55 -11.94
N ASP A 97 9.82 16.83 -13.12
CA ASP A 97 8.54 17.51 -13.30
C ASP A 97 7.42 16.86 -12.49
N VAL A 98 7.32 15.53 -12.53
CA VAL A 98 6.31 14.78 -11.75
C VAL A 98 6.55 14.93 -10.23
N ILE A 99 7.80 14.88 -9.77
CA ILE A 99 8.13 15.10 -8.35
C ILE A 99 7.84 16.54 -7.93
N TYR A 100 8.19 17.51 -8.77
CA TYR A 100 7.98 18.93 -8.54
C TYR A 100 6.49 19.26 -8.44
N GLU A 101 5.67 18.76 -9.36
CA GLU A 101 4.21 18.89 -9.33
C GLU A 101 3.61 18.24 -8.09
N ALA A 102 4.09 17.05 -7.70
CA ALA A 102 3.62 16.36 -6.50
C ALA A 102 3.98 17.11 -5.21
N ALA A 103 5.20 17.67 -5.12
CA ALA A 103 5.63 18.51 -4.02
C ALA A 103 4.80 19.80 -3.92
N SER A 104 4.41 20.35 -5.07
CA SER A 104 3.56 21.53 -5.18
C SER A 104 2.08 21.26 -4.90
N GLY A 105 1.68 19.99 -4.79
CA GLY A 105 0.28 19.57 -4.62
C GLY A 105 -0.55 19.66 -5.91
N ILE A 106 0.10 19.82 -7.05
CA ILE A 106 -0.51 19.96 -8.39
C ILE A 106 -0.73 18.58 -9.04
N SER A 107 0.09 17.59 -8.71
CA SER A 107 0.00 16.24 -9.31
C SER A 107 -1.28 15.49 -8.90
N HIS A 108 -1.98 14.95 -9.90
CA HIS A 108 -3.08 14.02 -9.72
C HIS A 108 -2.55 12.58 -9.72
N GLN A 109 -2.72 11.91 -8.58
CA GLN A 109 -2.51 10.49 -8.29
C GLN A 109 -1.24 9.83 -8.83
N PHE A 110 -0.34 9.48 -7.93
CA PHE A 110 0.64 8.45 -8.25
C PHE A 110 -0.05 7.11 -8.43
N SER A 111 0.31 6.41 -9.51
CA SER A 111 0.07 4.97 -9.55
C SER A 111 0.88 4.27 -8.46
N ILE A 112 0.54 3.00 -8.18
CA ILE A 112 1.14 2.22 -7.08
C ILE A 112 2.67 2.19 -7.15
N THR A 113 3.25 2.20 -8.36
CA THR A 113 4.71 2.08 -8.52
C THR A 113 5.46 3.34 -8.09
N PRO A 114 5.19 4.55 -8.63
CA PRO A 114 5.75 5.79 -8.11
C PRO A 114 5.47 6.01 -6.63
N TRP A 115 4.25 5.71 -6.17
CA TRP A 115 3.86 5.82 -4.76
C TRP A 115 4.76 4.96 -3.87
N ALA A 116 4.95 3.68 -4.21
CA ALA A 116 5.78 2.77 -3.43
C ALA A 116 7.25 3.22 -3.38
N ARG A 117 7.78 3.83 -4.44
CA ARG A 117 9.16 4.33 -4.47
C ARG A 117 9.34 5.54 -3.56
N VAL A 118 8.40 6.49 -3.56
CA VAL A 118 8.45 7.64 -2.65
C VAL A 118 8.27 7.19 -1.20
N VAL A 119 7.33 6.28 -0.93
CA VAL A 119 7.18 5.69 0.41
C VAL A 119 8.47 5.01 0.86
N ASN A 120 9.08 4.19 0.01
CA ASN A 120 10.33 3.52 0.34
C ASN A 120 11.45 4.52 0.67
N LEU A 121 11.61 5.58 -0.13
CA LEU A 121 12.59 6.62 0.16
C LEU A 121 12.30 7.35 1.47
N TYR A 122 11.03 7.67 1.73
CA TYR A 122 10.60 8.29 2.99
C TYR A 122 10.95 7.44 4.21
N LEU A 123 10.73 6.12 4.15
CA LEU A 123 11.05 5.22 5.26
C LEU A 123 12.56 5.07 5.47
N GLN A 124 13.36 5.14 4.40
CA GLN A 124 14.82 5.12 4.52
C GLN A 124 15.37 6.33 5.29
N VAL A 125 14.79 7.52 5.07
CA VAL A 125 15.21 8.76 5.75
C VAL A 125 14.51 8.98 7.10
N LYS A 126 13.51 8.15 7.43
CA LYS A 126 12.75 8.19 8.69
C LYS A 126 12.50 6.77 9.24
N PRO A 127 13.56 6.04 9.64
CA PRO A 127 13.46 4.65 10.12
C PRO A 127 12.59 4.51 11.37
N GLU A 128 12.44 5.57 12.17
CA GLU A 128 11.53 5.61 13.31
C GLU A 128 10.06 5.47 12.88
N ILE A 129 9.69 6.01 11.72
CA ILE A 129 8.34 5.90 11.17
C ILE A 129 8.12 4.50 10.59
N GLU A 130 9.13 3.90 9.96
CA GLU A 130 9.06 2.51 9.50
C GLU A 130 8.69 1.57 10.65
N LYS A 131 9.39 1.68 11.78
CA LYS A 131 9.10 0.88 12.97
C LYS A 131 7.65 1.05 13.44
N VAL A 132 7.18 2.30 13.57
CA VAL A 132 5.81 2.59 13.99
C VAL A 132 4.77 2.00 13.03
N LEU A 133 5.01 2.07 11.72
CA LEU A 133 4.11 1.51 10.73
C LEU A 133 4.07 -0.02 10.79
N ILE A 134 5.23 -0.67 10.94
CA ILE A 134 5.30 -2.13 11.09
C ILE A 134 4.58 -2.59 12.35
N ASP A 135 4.81 -1.95 13.49
CA ASP A 135 4.14 -2.29 14.75
C ASP A 135 2.61 -2.20 14.58
N ARG A 136 2.11 -1.10 14.00
CA ARG A 136 0.67 -0.91 13.73
C ARG A 136 0.09 -1.84 12.66
N LEU A 137 0.91 -2.30 11.71
CA LEU A 137 0.50 -3.33 10.73
C LEU A 137 0.34 -4.70 11.41
N LEU A 138 1.20 -5.02 12.38
CA LEU A 138 1.18 -6.30 13.09
C LEU A 138 0.07 -6.35 14.16
N GLU A 139 -0.30 -5.22 14.77
CA GLU A 139 -1.42 -5.10 15.72
C GLU A 139 -2.80 -5.47 15.12
N ILE A 140 -2.92 -5.59 13.79
CA ILE A 140 -4.15 -6.05 13.10
C ILE A 140 -4.61 -7.43 13.61
N ARG A 141 -3.70 -8.22 14.18
CA ARG A 141 -3.99 -9.56 14.68
C ARG A 141 -4.90 -9.58 15.92
N GLU A 142 -4.91 -8.53 16.74
CA GLU A 142 -5.62 -8.58 18.04
C GLU A 142 -7.07 -8.11 17.96
N LYS A 143 -7.37 -7.05 17.20
CA LYS A 143 -8.74 -6.49 17.15
C LYS A 143 -9.72 -7.30 16.30
N ASN A 144 -9.23 -8.04 15.31
CA ASN A 144 -10.10 -8.78 14.39
C ASN A 144 -10.47 -10.19 14.90
N HIS A 145 -9.75 -10.72 15.89
CA HIS A 145 -10.10 -12.01 16.48
C HIS A 145 -11.45 -11.93 17.20
N THR A 146 -11.72 -10.83 17.91
CA THR A 146 -12.99 -10.60 18.61
C THR A 146 -14.16 -10.40 17.64
N ALA A 147 -13.96 -9.66 16.54
CA ALA A 147 -15.01 -9.38 15.56
C ALA A 147 -15.36 -10.59 14.68
N VAL A 148 -14.38 -11.43 14.34
CA VAL A 148 -14.62 -12.67 13.60
C VAL A 148 -15.17 -13.76 14.52
N SER A 149 -14.71 -13.84 15.78
CA SER A 149 -15.29 -14.74 16.79
C SER A 149 -16.74 -14.39 17.11
N SER A 150 -17.13 -13.11 17.15
CA SER A 150 -18.54 -12.72 17.37
C SER A 150 -19.44 -13.06 16.18
N LEU A 151 -18.92 -13.02 14.95
CA LEU A 151 -19.67 -13.44 13.75
C LEU A 151 -19.83 -14.96 13.63
N LEU A 152 -18.96 -15.74 14.28
CA LEU A 152 -19.00 -17.22 14.26
C LEU A 152 -19.75 -17.82 15.45
N ASN A 153 -20.05 -17.00 16.47
CA ASN A 153 -20.74 -17.43 17.70
C ASN A 153 -22.22 -17.03 17.76
N GLU A 154 -22.80 -16.47 16.69
CA GLU A 154 -24.25 -16.33 16.56
C GLU A 154 -24.85 -17.64 16.01
N THR A 155 -25.13 -18.58 16.93
CA THR A 155 -26.08 -19.70 16.75
C THR A 155 -26.87 -19.89 18.03
#